data_AF-A0A4R3MLJ1-F1
#
_entry.id   AF-A0A4R3MLJ1-F1
#
_cell.length_a   1.000
_cell.length_b   1.000
_cell.length_c   1.000
_cell.angle_alpha   90.00
_cell.angle_beta   90.00
_cell.angle_gamma   90.00
#
_symmetry.space_group_name_H-M   'P 1'
#
loop_
_entity.id
_entity.type
_entity.pdbx_description
1 polymer ?
#
loop_
_entity_poly.entity_id
_entity_poly.type
_entity_poly.pdbx_seq_one_letter_code
_entity_poly.pdbx_strand_id
1 'polypeptide(L)'
;MLDLFYFFMFSLLVGMILVPMYAIHIKYKGSNYKVASGNSFFRTVFDKGNYGEFLIFSYLEKLEGEPKLMTNLYIPKENGSTTEIDLIMISETGIYVFESKNYSGWIFGDEMQKNWTQTLQNRQKNKFFNPI
;
A
#
# COMPACT_ATOMS: atom_id res chain seq x y z
N MET A 1 6.65 -43.91 -7.84
CA MET A 1 6.69 -42.87 -8.91
C MET A 1 5.63 -41.80 -8.65
N LEU A 2 4.39 -42.18 -8.36
CA LEU A 2 3.28 -41.25 -8.11
C LEU A 2 3.47 -40.41 -6.82
N ASP A 3 3.94 -40.99 -5.71
CA ASP A 3 4.17 -40.24 -4.46
C ASP A 3 5.27 -39.19 -4.58
N LEU A 4 6.35 -39.52 -5.30
CA LEU A 4 7.44 -38.59 -5.60
C LEU A 4 6.95 -37.41 -6.46
N PHE A 5 6.05 -37.68 -7.41
CA PHE A 5 5.43 -36.66 -8.23
C PHE A 5 4.55 -35.71 -7.39
N TYR A 6 3.73 -36.23 -6.48
CA TYR A 6 2.92 -35.39 -5.59
C TYR A 6 3.77 -34.57 -4.62
N PHE A 7 4.83 -35.16 -4.05
CA PHE A 7 5.77 -34.43 -3.20
C PHE A 7 6.43 -33.27 -3.96
N PHE A 8 6.86 -33.51 -5.19
CA PHE A 8 7.43 -32.47 -6.04
C PHE A 8 6.41 -31.34 -6.31
N MET A 9 5.19 -31.69 -6.73
CA MET A 9 4.13 -30.71 -6.97
C MET A 9 3.77 -29.89 -5.72
N PHE A 10 3.73 -30.52 -4.55
CA PHE A 10 3.51 -29.83 -3.28
C PHE A 10 4.66 -28.87 -2.96
N SER A 11 5.91 -29.29 -3.14
CA SER A 11 7.08 -28.43 -2.92
C SER A 11 7.08 -27.21 -3.84
N LEU A 12 6.68 -27.38 -5.10
CA LEU A 12 6.54 -26.29 -6.07
C LEU A 12 5.46 -25.30 -5.64
N LEU A 13 4.31 -25.80 -5.17
CA LEU A 13 3.22 -24.97 -4.66
C LEU A 13 3.62 -24.17 -3.41
N VAL A 14 4.32 -24.79 -2.47
CA VAL A 14 4.86 -24.10 -1.29
C VAL A 14 5.88 -23.04 -1.71
N GLY A 15 6.78 -23.37 -2.65
CA GLY A 15 7.76 -22.44 -3.19
C GLY A 15 7.14 -21.19 -3.82
N MET A 16 6.04 -21.36 -4.57
CA MET A 16 5.30 -20.23 -5.18
C MET A 16 4.74 -19.24 -4.15
N ILE A 17 4.53 -19.66 -2.90
CA ILE A 17 4.06 -18.78 -1.81
C ILE A 17 5.24 -18.23 -1.00
N LEU A 18 6.19 -19.09 -0.62
CA LEU A 18 7.29 -18.70 0.26
C LEU A 18 8.29 -17.74 -0.41
N VAL A 19 8.57 -17.91 -1.70
CA VAL A 19 9.54 -17.07 -2.41
C VAL A 19 9.07 -15.61 -2.49
N PRO A 20 7.83 -15.29 -2.93
CA PRO A 20 7.32 -13.92 -2.88
C PRO A 20 7.24 -13.37 -1.46
N MET A 21 6.78 -14.17 -0.49
CA MET A 21 6.72 -13.76 0.92
C MET A 21 8.11 -13.38 1.47
N TYR A 22 9.13 -14.16 1.14
CA TYR A 22 10.51 -13.85 1.51
C TYR A 22 11.01 -12.58 0.82
N ALA A 23 10.74 -12.39 -0.47
CA ALA A 23 11.12 -11.17 -1.18
C ALA A 23 10.47 -9.91 -0.57
N ILE A 24 9.17 -9.98 -0.23
CA ILE A 24 8.46 -8.88 0.44
C ILE A 24 9.05 -8.66 1.85
N HIS A 25 9.39 -9.72 2.58
CA HIS A 25 10.02 -9.61 3.90
C HIS A 25 11.39 -8.92 3.85
N ILE A 26 12.21 -9.22 2.84
CA ILE A 26 13.47 -8.51 2.61
C ILE A 26 13.22 -7.04 2.33
N LYS A 27 12.25 -6.71 1.45
CA LYS A 27 11.88 -5.31 1.17
C LYS A 27 11.39 -4.58 2.42
N TYR A 28 10.55 -5.23 3.23
CA TYR A 28 10.02 -4.66 4.48
C TYR A 28 11.10 -4.46 5.54
N LYS A 29 12.04 -5.40 5.69
CA LYS A 29 13.17 -5.24 6.61
C LYS A 29 14.17 -4.18 6.14
N GLY A 30 14.30 -4.01 4.83
CA GLY A 30 15.19 -3.03 4.22
C GLY A 30 14.62 -1.61 4.13
N SER A 31 13.38 -1.38 4.57
CA SER A 31 12.76 -0.05 4.62
C SER A 31 12.55 0.45 6.04
N ASN A 32 12.44 1.77 6.21
CA ASN A 32 12.08 2.37 7.50
C ASN A 32 10.57 2.33 7.78
N TYR A 33 9.77 1.66 6.94
CA TYR A 33 8.31 1.65 7.05
C TYR A 33 7.82 1.11 8.40
N LYS A 34 8.48 0.08 8.95
CA LYS A 34 8.14 -0.45 10.29
C LYS A 34 8.24 0.63 11.37
N VAL A 35 9.28 1.46 11.30
CA VAL A 35 9.53 2.53 12.27
C VAL A 35 8.53 3.65 12.08
N ALA A 36 8.26 4.05 10.84
CA ALA A 36 7.32 5.12 10.52
C ALA A 36 5.87 4.78 10.87
N SER A 37 5.42 3.57 10.54
CA SER A 37 4.00 3.16 10.66
C SER A 37 3.68 2.44 11.96
N GLY A 38 4.67 1.83 12.62
CA GLY A 38 4.45 0.91 13.74
C GLY A 38 3.82 -0.44 13.35
N ASN A 39 3.51 -0.66 12.07
CA ASN A 39 2.91 -1.88 11.58
C ASN A 39 3.92 -3.03 11.53
N SER A 40 3.52 -4.22 12.00
CA SER A 40 4.33 -5.45 11.87
C SER A 40 4.25 -6.01 10.45
N PHE A 41 5.26 -6.79 10.03
CA PHE A 41 5.31 -7.40 8.69
C PHE A 41 4.00 -8.09 8.29
N PHE A 42 3.46 -8.94 9.15
CA PHE A 42 2.22 -9.67 8.85
C PHE A 42 1.02 -8.73 8.74
N ARG A 43 0.93 -7.71 9.60
CA ARG A 43 -0.13 -6.69 9.47
C ARG A 43 0.03 -5.93 8.15
N THR A 44 1.25 -5.59 7.76
CA THR A 44 1.54 -4.92 6.50
C THR A 44 1.16 -5.75 5.28
N VAL A 45 1.43 -7.06 5.26
CA VAL A 45 1.19 -7.90 4.08
C VAL A 45 -0.27 -8.36 3.97
N PHE A 46 -0.94 -8.63 5.10
CA PHE A 46 -2.30 -9.16 5.10
C PHE A 46 -3.41 -8.09 5.17
N ASP A 47 -3.06 -6.83 5.44
CA ASP A 47 -3.98 -5.70 5.32
C ASP A 47 -3.73 -4.96 3.99
N LYS A 48 -4.76 -4.83 3.16
CA LYS A 48 -4.62 -4.21 1.83
C LYS A 48 -4.27 -2.72 1.89
N GLY A 49 -4.72 -2.00 2.92
CA GLY A 49 -4.41 -0.58 3.12
C GLY A 49 -2.95 -0.41 3.48
N ASN A 50 -2.51 -1.08 4.56
CA ASN A 50 -1.12 -1.04 5.01
C ASN A 50 -0.16 -1.54 3.93
N TYR A 51 -0.54 -2.55 3.15
CA TYR A 51 0.29 -3.04 2.06
C TYR A 51 0.48 -1.97 0.98
N GLY A 52 -0.59 -1.25 0.63
CA GLY A 52 -0.54 -0.15 -0.34
C GLY A 52 0.38 0.97 0.13
N GLU A 53 0.21 1.45 1.36
CA GLU A 53 1.08 2.47 1.98
C GLU A 53 2.54 2.02 2.03
N PHE A 54 2.80 0.77 2.43
CA PHE A 54 4.15 0.20 2.46
C PHE A 54 4.83 0.26 1.08
N LEU A 55 4.09 -0.04 0.01
CA LEU A 55 4.63 0.00 -1.35
C LEU A 55 4.98 1.43 -1.77
N ILE A 56 4.11 2.42 -1.46
CA ILE A 56 4.37 3.84 -1.73
C ILE A 56 5.59 4.29 -0.92
N PHE A 57 5.60 4.06 0.40
CA PHE A 57 6.71 4.42 1.29
C PHE A 57 8.04 3.87 0.78
N SER A 58 8.09 2.56 0.50
CA SER A 58 9.32 1.88 0.07
C SER A 58 9.81 2.34 -1.31
N TYR A 59 8.95 2.97 -2.11
CA TYR A 59 9.34 3.60 -3.36
C TYR A 59 9.90 5.00 -3.09
N LEU A 60 9.18 5.83 -2.33
CA LEU A 60 9.59 7.21 -2.02
C LEU A 60 10.91 7.27 -1.24
N GLU A 61 11.15 6.31 -0.35
CA GLU A 61 12.36 6.23 0.46
C GLU A 61 13.63 6.07 -0.38
N LYS A 62 13.49 5.57 -1.62
CA LYS A 62 14.61 5.34 -2.53
C LYS A 62 14.85 6.50 -3.49
N LEU A 63 14.05 7.57 -3.40
CA LEU A 63 14.27 8.76 -4.20
C LEU A 63 15.53 9.49 -3.73
N GLU A 64 16.18 10.17 -4.68
CA GLU A 64 17.33 11.03 -4.37
C GLU A 64 16.91 12.20 -3.47
N GLY A 65 17.86 12.74 -2.69
CA GLY A 65 17.62 13.88 -1.81
C GLY A 65 17.13 13.55 -0.40
N GLU A 66 17.20 12.27 0.01
CA GLU A 66 16.93 11.80 1.39
C GLU A 66 15.63 12.36 1.98
N PRO A 67 14.47 12.12 1.34
CA PRO A 67 13.21 12.70 1.78
C PRO A 67 12.79 12.16 3.15
N LYS A 68 12.21 13.03 3.99
CA LYS A 68 11.62 12.61 5.25
C LYS A 68 10.20 12.10 5.01
N LEU A 69 9.97 10.83 5.38
CA LEU A 69 8.66 10.18 5.27
C LEU A 69 8.00 10.01 6.63
N MET A 70 6.68 10.22 6.68
CA MET A 70 5.86 10.06 7.87
C MET A 70 4.51 9.45 7.48
N THR A 71 3.98 8.53 8.29
CA THR A 71 2.72 7.80 8.02
C THR A 71 1.72 7.96 9.16
N ASN A 72 0.43 7.73 8.88
CA ASN A 72 -0.66 7.67 9.87
C ASN A 72 -0.75 8.96 10.73
N LEU A 73 -0.70 10.11 10.06
CA LEU A 73 -0.68 11.42 10.72
C LEU A 73 -2.10 11.91 11.01
N TYR A 74 -2.43 12.08 12.28
CA TYR A 74 -3.72 12.63 12.71
C TYR A 74 -3.63 14.15 12.87
N ILE A 75 -4.37 14.87 12.05
CA ILE A 75 -4.41 16.35 12.05
C ILE A 75 -5.69 16.81 12.76
N PRO A 76 -5.59 17.65 13.80
CA PRO A 76 -6.76 18.17 14.51
C PRO A 76 -7.54 19.17 13.65
N LYS A 77 -8.87 19.13 13.78
CA LYS A 77 -9.81 20.10 13.20
C LYS A 77 -10.34 21.04 14.27
N GLU A 78 -10.86 22.20 13.86
CA GLU A 78 -11.42 23.21 14.76
C GLU A 78 -12.54 22.67 15.66
N ASN A 79 -13.32 21.71 15.16
CA ASN A 79 -14.41 21.09 15.90
C ASN A 79 -13.96 20.00 16.92
N GLY A 80 -12.66 19.84 17.14
CA GLY A 80 -12.10 18.86 18.08
C GLY A 80 -11.96 17.42 17.54
N SER A 81 -12.41 17.15 16.31
CA SER A 81 -12.15 15.86 15.63
C SER A 81 -10.78 15.87 14.93
N THR A 82 -10.36 14.73 14.38
CA THR A 82 -9.16 14.61 13.55
C THR A 82 -9.48 14.20 12.12
N THR A 83 -8.56 14.46 11.19
CA THR A 83 -8.46 13.72 9.92
C THR A 83 -7.14 12.97 9.89
N GLU A 84 -7.10 11.87 9.18
CA GLU A 84 -5.85 11.14 8.94
C GLU A 84 -5.26 11.57 7.59
N ILE A 85 -3.93 11.55 7.53
CA ILE A 85 -3.14 11.59 6.30
C ILE A 85 -2.32 10.31 6.28
N ASP A 86 -2.50 9.50 5.24
CA ASP A 86 -1.85 8.18 5.14
C ASP A 86 -0.32 8.32 5.11
N LEU A 87 0.21 9.22 4.25
CA LEU A 87 1.66 9.42 4.07
C LEU A 87 2.00 10.86 3.66
N ILE A 88 3.05 11.40 4.27
CA ILE A 88 3.68 12.67 3.86
C ILE A 88 5.14 12.43 3.49
N MET A 89 5.58 13.07 2.41
CA MET A 89 6.97 13.23 2.04
C MET A 89 7.38 14.70 2.15
N ILE A 90 8.43 14.98 2.90
CA ILE A 90 9.08 16.29 2.97
C ILE A 90 10.42 16.19 2.25
N SER A 91 10.64 17.07 1.29
CA SER A 91 11.87 17.15 0.50
C SER A 91 12.25 18.61 0.25
N GLU A 92 13.42 18.84 -0.37
CA GLU A 92 13.89 20.19 -0.71
C GLU A 92 12.94 20.95 -1.64
N THR A 93 12.13 20.24 -2.45
CA THR A 93 11.18 20.85 -3.38
C THR A 93 9.80 21.10 -2.78
N GLY A 94 9.52 20.59 -1.57
CA GLY A 94 8.26 20.85 -0.87
C GLY A 94 7.71 19.68 -0.07
N ILE A 95 6.42 19.80 0.27
CA ILE A 95 5.64 18.83 1.04
C ILE A 95 4.65 18.16 0.09
N TYR A 96 4.66 16.83 0.07
CA TYR A 96 3.79 16.01 -0.76
C TYR A 96 2.93 15.14 0.15
N VAL A 97 1.63 15.20 -0.06
CA VAL A 97 0.62 14.44 0.71
C VAL A 97 0.09 13.34 -0.18
N PHE A 98 0.10 12.11 0.32
CA PHE A 98 -0.36 10.93 -0.40
C PHE A 98 -1.55 10.31 0.32
N GLU A 99 -2.65 10.16 -0.40
CA GLU A 99 -3.80 9.35 -0.01
C GLU A 99 -3.77 8.04 -0.81
N SER A 100 -3.79 6.90 -0.12
CA SER A 100 -3.65 5.58 -0.73
C SER A 100 -5.00 4.89 -0.83
N LYS A 101 -5.41 4.53 -2.06
CA LYS A 101 -6.60 3.70 -2.30
C LYS A 101 -6.24 2.46 -3.10
N ASN A 102 -6.26 1.30 -2.45
CA ASN A 102 -5.90 0.02 -3.05
C ASN A 102 -7.10 -0.62 -3.79
N TYR A 103 -7.50 -0.02 -4.92
CA TYR A 103 -8.57 -0.51 -5.79
C TYR A 103 -8.02 -1.29 -6.99
N SER A 104 -8.73 -2.34 -7.39
CA SER A 104 -8.50 -3.06 -8.65
C SER A 104 -9.32 -2.49 -9.80
N GLY A 105 -8.99 -2.87 -11.04
CA GLY A 105 -9.72 -2.46 -12.23
C GLY A 105 -9.40 -1.04 -12.69
N TRP A 106 -10.26 -0.48 -13.54
CA TRP A 106 -10.10 0.86 -14.08
C TRP A 106 -10.83 1.88 -13.20
N ILE A 107 -10.18 2.99 -12.92
CA ILE A 107 -10.73 4.10 -12.14
C ILE A 107 -11.01 5.26 -13.08
N PHE A 108 -12.23 5.80 -13.01
CA PHE A 108 -12.69 6.93 -13.83
C PHE A 108 -13.28 8.02 -12.94
N GLY A 109 -12.82 9.25 -13.12
CA GLY A 109 -13.35 10.43 -12.47
C GLY A 109 -12.57 11.69 -12.82
N ASP A 110 -13.04 12.82 -12.34
CA ASP A 110 -12.33 14.11 -12.40
C ASP A 110 -12.32 14.78 -11.01
N GLU A 111 -11.49 15.80 -10.81
CA GLU A 111 -11.33 16.45 -9.51
C GLU A 111 -12.58 17.19 -9.02
N MET A 112 -13.52 17.53 -9.90
CA MET A 112 -14.74 18.27 -9.55
C MET A 112 -15.90 17.32 -9.19
N GLN A 113 -15.78 16.03 -9.51
CA GLN A 113 -16.80 15.03 -9.20
C GLN A 113 -16.77 14.64 -7.72
N LYS A 114 -17.94 14.57 -7.09
CA LYS A 114 -18.08 14.06 -5.72
C LYS A 114 -17.67 12.59 -5.57
N ASN A 115 -17.90 11.78 -6.62
CA ASN A 115 -17.61 10.36 -6.60
C ASN A 115 -16.90 9.94 -7.89
N TRP A 116 -15.93 9.06 -7.76
CA TRP A 116 -15.31 8.36 -8.86
C TRP A 116 -15.94 6.98 -9.07
N THR A 117 -15.67 6.36 -10.22
CA THR A 117 -16.22 5.06 -10.62
C THR A 117 -15.10 4.06 -10.86
N GLN A 118 -15.14 2.94 -10.15
CA GLN A 118 -14.35 1.75 -10.39
C GLN A 118 -15.08 0.83 -11.36
N THR A 119 -14.41 0.35 -12.41
CA THR A 119 -14.90 -0.71 -13.31
C THR A 119 -14.01 -1.94 -13.17
N LEU A 120 -14.59 -3.06 -12.76
CA LEU A 120 -13.89 -4.35 -12.63
C LEU A 120 -13.88 -5.12 -13.96
N GLN A 121 -13.06 -6.17 -14.05
CA GLN A 121 -12.93 -6.98 -15.28
C GLN A 121 -14.24 -7.63 -15.72
N ASN A 122 -15.11 -7.98 -14.78
CA ASN A 122 -16.47 -8.49 -15.03
C ASN A 122 -17.47 -7.38 -15.44
N ARG A 123 -16.99 -6.15 -15.71
CA ARG A 123 -17.75 -4.95 -16.04
C ARG A 123 -18.64 -4.40 -14.91
N GLN A 124 -18.54 -4.95 -13.70
CA GLN A 124 -19.21 -4.38 -12.53
C GLN A 124 -18.66 -2.98 -12.26
N LYS A 125 -19.56 -2.03 -11.99
CA LYS A 125 -19.23 -0.65 -11.68
C LYS A 125 -19.61 -0.32 -10.24
N ASN A 126 -18.66 0.22 -9.49
CA ASN A 126 -18.86 0.69 -8.12
C ASN A 126 -18.48 2.16 -8.03
N LYS A 127 -19.25 2.96 -7.28
CA LYS A 127 -18.90 4.36 -6.99
C LYS A 127 -18.24 4.46 -5.62
N PHE A 128 -17.28 5.36 -5.49
CA PHE A 128 -16.64 5.70 -4.22
C PHE A 128 -16.38 7.21 -4.18
N PHE A 129 -16.25 7.77 -2.97
CA PHE A 129 -15.95 9.19 -2.83
C PHE A 129 -14.65 9.56 -3.53
N ASN A 130 -14.64 10.70 -4.21
CA ASN A 130 -13.43 11.23 -4.82
C ASN A 130 -12.34 11.40 -3.73
N PRO A 131 -11.13 10.82 -3.92
CA PRO A 131 -10.04 10.93 -2.96
C PRO A 131 -9.23 12.23 -3.09
N ILE A 132 -9.63 13.14 -3.98
CA ILE A 132 -9.05 14.47 -4.21
C ILE A 132 -9.95 15.55 -3.60
#